data_AF-A0A812WYQ8-F1
#
_entry.id   AF-A0A812WYQ8-F1
#
_cell.length_a   1.000
_cell.length_b   1.000
_cell.length_c   1.000
_cell.angle_alpha   90.00
_cell.angle_beta   90.00
_cell.angle_gamma   90.00
#
_symmetry.space_group_name_H-M   'P 1'
#
loop_
_entity.id
_entity.type
_entity.pdbx_description
1 polymer ?
#
loop_
_entity_poly.entity_id
_entity_poly.type
_entity_poly.pdbx_seq_one_letter_code
_entity_poly.pdbx_strand_id
1 'polypeptide(L)'
;MDPEHVEPVQSDTEDETSRPQTLIPDPLDEVLKRLKLYFPRVTELMISNIEDYRMDYRFVGLRSSHLAAFGFVQLQHNSNPATYELKASRDDPPRLVDLKAIRGVNSSRIPWAVRVDENTSISEREALFLHEHLSAYKNGNDFFLSHAIYRSVPSHTVRKRYKAMVASLSKRFPQQFQRHSV
;
A
#
# COMPACT_ATOMS: atom_id res chain seq x y z
N MET A 1 -71.08 -39.89 -8.71
CA MET A 1 -69.79 -40.59 -8.66
C MET A 1 -69.12 -40.34 -9.99
N ASP A 2 -68.23 -39.34 -10.01
CA ASP A 2 -67.25 -39.05 -11.06
C ASP A 2 -66.06 -38.37 -10.34
N PRO A 3 -64.81 -38.60 -10.79
CA PRO A 3 -63.66 -38.74 -9.91
C PRO A 3 -63.06 -37.41 -9.45
N GLU A 4 -62.47 -37.43 -8.26
CA GLU A 4 -61.72 -36.34 -7.63
C GLU A 4 -60.63 -35.82 -8.58
N HIS A 5 -60.76 -34.56 -8.99
CA HIS A 5 -59.72 -33.84 -9.69
C HIS A 5 -58.69 -33.39 -8.63
N VAL A 6 -57.66 -34.19 -8.42
CA VAL A 6 -56.52 -33.82 -7.58
C VAL A 6 -55.71 -32.77 -8.36
N GLU A 7 -55.87 -31.50 -8.00
CA GLU A 7 -54.96 -30.46 -8.48
C GLU A 7 -53.55 -30.76 -7.95
N PRO A 8 -52.52 -30.77 -8.80
CA PRO A 8 -51.16 -30.93 -8.33
C PRO A 8 -50.78 -29.68 -7.53
N VAL A 9 -50.45 -29.88 -6.26
CA VAL A 9 -49.80 -28.86 -5.42
C VAL A 9 -48.53 -28.39 -6.13
N GLN A 10 -48.58 -27.19 -6.71
CA GLN A 10 -47.38 -26.51 -7.21
C GLN A 10 -46.56 -26.13 -5.98
N SER A 11 -45.47 -26.88 -5.77
CA SER A 11 -44.46 -26.56 -4.77
C SER A 11 -43.71 -25.32 -5.23
N ASP A 12 -43.93 -24.19 -4.56
CA ASP A 12 -43.15 -22.93 -4.67
C ASP A 12 -41.74 -23.08 -4.09
N THR A 13 -41.03 -24.14 -4.48
CA THR A 13 -39.58 -24.19 -4.30
C THR A 13 -38.97 -23.56 -5.54
N GLU A 14 -39.08 -22.23 -5.62
CA GLU A 14 -38.15 -21.43 -6.40
C GLU A 14 -36.76 -21.74 -5.84
N ASP A 15 -36.04 -22.55 -6.60
CA ASP A 15 -34.61 -22.79 -6.43
C ASP A 15 -33.93 -21.43 -6.64
N GLU A 16 -33.75 -20.66 -5.56
CA GLU A 16 -32.87 -19.50 -5.50
C GLU A 16 -31.46 -20.01 -5.81
N THR A 17 -31.19 -20.22 -7.10
CA THR A 17 -29.87 -20.50 -7.63
C THR A 17 -29.01 -19.31 -7.24
N SER A 18 -28.29 -19.49 -6.13
CA SER A 18 -27.42 -18.49 -5.54
C SER A 18 -26.48 -18.05 -6.63
N ARG A 19 -26.64 -16.82 -7.15
CA ARG A 19 -25.76 -16.29 -8.18
C ARG A 19 -24.32 -16.53 -7.72
N PRO A 20 -23.44 -17.08 -8.57
CA PRO A 20 -22.09 -17.43 -8.15
C PRO A 20 -21.43 -16.18 -7.56
N GLN A 21 -21.21 -16.19 -6.24
CA GLN A 21 -20.53 -15.10 -5.57
C GLN A 21 -19.13 -15.04 -6.18
N THR A 22 -18.87 -14.00 -6.95
CA THR A 22 -17.57 -13.78 -7.56
C THR A 22 -16.61 -13.45 -6.42
N LEU A 23 -15.84 -14.43 -5.98
CA LEU A 23 -14.83 -14.25 -4.95
C LEU A 23 -13.82 -13.21 -5.47
N ILE A 24 -13.72 -12.07 -4.79
CA ILE A 24 -12.69 -11.07 -5.08
C ILE A 24 -11.45 -11.46 -4.27
N PRO A 25 -10.38 -11.99 -4.91
CA PRO A 25 -9.22 -12.53 -4.18
C PRO A 25 -8.42 -11.43 -3.45
N ASP A 26 -8.61 -10.19 -3.89
CA ASP A 26 -7.88 -9.02 -3.41
C ASP A 26 -8.78 -7.78 -3.42
N PRO A 27 -9.57 -7.58 -2.36
CA PRO A 27 -10.52 -6.47 -2.29
C PRO A 27 -9.83 -5.12 -2.47
N LEU A 28 -8.63 -4.93 -1.91
CA LEU A 28 -7.92 -3.66 -1.98
C LEU A 28 -7.41 -3.36 -3.40
N ASP A 29 -6.78 -4.33 -4.07
CA ASP A 29 -6.32 -4.14 -5.45
C ASP A 29 -7.49 -3.90 -6.40
N GLU A 30 -8.59 -4.65 -6.25
CA GLU A 30 -9.77 -4.48 -7.09
C GLU A 30 -10.44 -3.12 -6.87
N VAL A 31 -10.54 -2.65 -5.61
CA VAL A 31 -11.03 -1.29 -5.31
C VAL A 31 -10.15 -0.24 -5.95
N LEU A 32 -8.83 -0.33 -5.81
CA LEU A 32 -7.89 0.65 -6.38
C LEU A 32 -7.89 0.64 -7.92
N LYS A 33 -8.00 -0.55 -8.52
CA LYS A 33 -8.15 -0.73 -9.97
C LYS A 33 -9.44 -0.09 -10.48
N ARG A 34 -10.57 -0.32 -9.81
CA ARG A 34 -11.87 0.30 -10.14
C ARG A 34 -11.87 1.80 -9.92
N LEU A 35 -11.22 2.28 -8.86
CA LEU A 35 -11.06 3.70 -8.59
C LEU A 35 -10.36 4.41 -9.76
N LYS A 36 -9.28 3.82 -10.27
CA LYS A 36 -8.58 4.34 -11.45
C LYS A 36 -9.45 4.35 -12.72
N LEU A 37 -10.33 3.37 -12.89
CA LEU A 37 -11.19 3.23 -14.08
C LEU A 37 -12.40 4.14 -14.04
N TYR A 38 -13.14 4.15 -12.92
CA TYR A 38 -14.44 4.81 -12.82
C TYR A 38 -14.36 6.19 -12.17
N PHE A 39 -13.32 6.47 -11.40
CA PHE A 39 -13.15 7.74 -10.67
C PHE A 39 -11.80 8.40 -11.00
N PRO A 40 -11.51 8.71 -12.28
CA PRO A 40 -10.20 9.21 -12.72
C PRO A 40 -9.85 10.61 -12.17
N ARG A 41 -10.84 11.31 -11.60
CA ARG A 41 -10.71 12.65 -11.01
C ARG A 41 -10.48 12.65 -9.50
N VAL A 42 -10.32 11.48 -8.89
CA VAL A 42 -9.97 11.40 -7.45
C VAL A 42 -8.64 12.11 -7.23
N THR A 43 -8.67 13.10 -6.34
CA THR A 43 -7.49 13.85 -5.87
C THR A 43 -7.06 13.40 -4.49
N GLU A 44 -7.98 12.93 -3.66
CA GLU A 44 -7.69 12.45 -2.30
C GLU A 44 -8.30 11.07 -2.08
N LEU A 45 -7.53 10.20 -1.43
CA LEU A 45 -7.92 8.85 -1.10
C LEU A 45 -7.50 8.55 0.34
N MET A 46 -8.45 8.10 1.16
CA MET A 46 -8.18 7.55 2.47
C MET A 46 -8.85 6.19 2.59
N ILE A 47 -8.06 5.18 2.97
CA ILE A 47 -8.54 3.83 3.25
C ILE A 47 -8.01 3.46 4.63
N SER A 48 -8.90 3.26 5.60
CA SER A 48 -8.58 2.85 6.97
C SER A 48 -9.00 1.40 7.21
N ASN A 49 -8.64 0.86 8.39
CA ASN A 49 -8.96 -0.50 8.82
C ASN A 49 -8.57 -1.58 7.81
N ILE A 50 -7.42 -1.40 7.14
CA ILE A 50 -6.89 -2.40 6.22
C ILE A 50 -6.29 -3.53 7.07
N GLU A 51 -7.02 -4.65 7.18
CA GLU A 51 -6.59 -5.89 7.87
C GLU A 51 -5.67 -6.78 7.01
N ASP A 52 -5.17 -6.26 5.88
CA ASP A 52 -4.29 -7.03 5.02
C ASP A 52 -2.87 -7.05 5.59
N TYR A 53 -2.54 -8.14 6.28
CA TYR A 53 -1.19 -8.43 6.79
C TYR A 53 -0.13 -8.45 5.68
N ARG A 54 -0.50 -8.47 4.40
CA ARG A 54 0.44 -8.42 3.27
C ARG A 54 0.76 -6.99 2.82
N MET A 55 0.11 -5.96 3.39
CA MET A 55 0.38 -4.56 3.05
C MET A 55 1.86 -4.23 3.12
N ASP A 56 2.56 -4.85 4.07
CA ASP A 56 4.00 -4.94 4.24
C ASP A 56 4.80 -4.94 2.91
N TYR A 57 4.60 -5.96 2.07
CA TYR A 57 5.31 -6.10 0.80
C TYR A 57 4.47 -5.67 -0.41
N ARG A 58 3.13 -5.67 -0.28
CA ARG A 58 2.22 -5.27 -1.35
C ARG A 58 2.18 -3.77 -1.57
N PHE A 59 2.47 -2.98 -0.53
CA PHE A 59 2.50 -1.53 -0.63
C PHE A 59 3.41 -1.05 -1.77
N VAL A 60 4.58 -1.66 -1.96
CA VAL A 60 5.47 -1.31 -3.09
C VAL A 60 4.79 -1.52 -4.43
N GLY A 61 4.05 -2.62 -4.59
CA GLY A 61 3.24 -2.90 -5.77
C GLY A 61 2.17 -1.83 -5.97
N LEU A 62 1.28 -1.68 -4.99
CA LEU A 62 0.17 -0.72 -4.99
C LEU A 62 0.61 0.72 -5.27
N ARG A 63 1.69 1.15 -4.61
CA ARG A 63 2.29 2.48 -4.78
C ARG A 63 2.75 2.70 -6.21
N SER A 64 3.42 1.72 -6.80
CA SER A 64 3.97 1.82 -8.16
C SER A 64 2.97 1.58 -9.29
N SER A 65 1.81 0.97 -9.03
CA SER A 65 0.79 0.64 -10.03
C SER A 65 -0.42 1.58 -10.00
N HIS A 66 -1.12 1.59 -8.87
CA HIS A 66 -2.42 2.25 -8.73
C HIS A 66 -2.28 3.65 -8.19
N LEU A 67 -1.33 3.86 -7.27
CA LEU A 67 -1.11 5.16 -6.64
C LEU A 67 0.02 5.95 -7.28
N ALA A 68 0.56 5.52 -8.43
CA ALA A 68 1.75 6.14 -9.04
C ALA A 68 1.55 7.63 -9.40
N ALA A 69 0.30 8.03 -9.69
CA ALA A 69 -0.04 9.41 -10.00
C ALA A 69 -0.17 10.31 -8.76
N PHE A 70 -0.24 9.72 -7.56
CA PHE A 70 -0.36 10.45 -6.32
C PHE A 70 1.00 10.99 -5.88
N GLY A 71 1.05 12.29 -5.60
CA GLY A 71 2.25 12.98 -5.15
C GLY A 71 2.61 12.58 -3.74
N PHE A 72 1.65 12.71 -2.83
CA PHE A 72 1.75 12.27 -1.45
C PHE A 72 1.10 10.90 -1.28
N VAL A 73 1.81 9.96 -0.66
CA VAL A 73 1.26 8.69 -0.20
C VAL A 73 1.84 8.38 1.19
N GLN A 74 1.01 7.89 2.09
CA GLN A 74 1.43 7.47 3.42
C GLN A 74 0.68 6.22 3.83
N LEU A 75 1.42 5.24 4.32
CA LEU A 75 0.92 4.03 4.94
C LEU A 75 1.37 3.99 6.40
N GLN A 76 0.41 3.89 7.31
CA GLN A 76 0.64 3.84 8.74
C GLN A 76 0.04 2.55 9.31
N HIS A 77 0.82 1.85 10.13
CA HIS A 77 0.32 0.74 10.94
C HIS A 77 -0.20 1.26 12.28
N ASN A 78 -1.43 0.89 12.62
CA ASN A 78 -2.03 1.07 13.93
C ASN A 78 -1.94 -0.27 14.68
N SER A 79 -1.43 -0.26 15.90
CA SER A 79 -1.16 -1.52 16.64
C SER A 79 -2.36 -2.06 17.43
N ASN A 80 -3.42 -1.27 17.62
CA ASN A 80 -4.58 -1.67 18.41
C ASN A 80 -5.89 -1.04 17.89
N PRO A 81 -6.69 -1.76 17.08
CA PRO A 81 -6.41 -3.08 16.48
C PRO A 81 -5.29 -3.01 15.43
N ALA A 82 -4.62 -4.15 15.19
CA ALA A 82 -3.53 -4.28 14.21
C ALA A 82 -4.06 -4.09 12.78
N THR A 83 -4.00 -2.86 12.28
CA THR A 83 -4.59 -2.44 11.00
C THR A 83 -3.71 -1.41 10.30
N TYR A 84 -3.91 -1.24 9.00
CA TYR A 84 -3.26 -0.19 8.23
C TYR A 84 -4.23 0.93 7.86
N GLU A 85 -3.68 2.14 7.78
CA GLU A 85 -4.30 3.31 7.18
C GLU A 85 -3.44 3.80 6.02
N LEU A 86 -4.05 3.90 4.84
CA LEU A 86 -3.47 4.43 3.63
C LEU A 86 -4.10 5.79 3.32
N LYS A 87 -3.26 6.81 3.20
CA LYS A 87 -3.61 8.16 2.75
C LYS A 87 -2.86 8.48 1.47
N ALA A 88 -3.54 9.02 0.48
CA ALA A 88 -2.92 9.48 -0.75
C ALA A 88 -3.56 10.79 -1.22
N SER A 89 -2.72 11.74 -1.61
CA SER A 89 -3.15 12.99 -2.22
C SER A 89 -2.42 13.21 -3.54
N ARG A 90 -3.20 13.54 -4.56
CA ARG A 90 -2.72 13.64 -5.94
C ARG A 90 -1.86 14.86 -6.13
N ASP A 91 -2.30 15.97 -5.58
CA ASP A 91 -1.75 17.28 -5.85
C ASP A 91 -0.79 17.76 -4.76
N ASP A 92 -0.84 17.12 -3.58
CA ASP A 92 0.16 17.37 -2.55
C ASP A 92 1.52 16.79 -2.95
N PRO A 93 2.62 17.52 -2.68
CA PRO A 93 3.96 17.04 -2.97
C PRO A 93 4.31 15.83 -2.08
N PRO A 94 5.19 14.92 -2.55
CA PRO A 94 5.83 13.96 -1.67
C PRO A 94 6.62 14.70 -0.59
N ARG A 95 6.88 14.04 0.54
CA ARG A 95 7.76 14.59 1.57
C ARG A 95 9.17 14.83 1.01
N LEU A 96 9.80 15.91 1.45
CA LEU A 96 11.16 16.30 1.05
C LEU A 96 12.14 15.15 1.30
N VAL A 97 12.87 14.77 0.26
CA VAL A 97 13.83 13.66 0.34
C VAL A 97 15.17 14.15 0.88
N ASP A 98 15.26 14.34 2.19
CA ASP A 98 16.53 14.58 2.89
C ASP A 98 17.13 13.25 3.39
N LEU A 99 18.20 12.81 2.72
CA LEU A 99 18.89 11.55 3.05
C LEU A 99 19.47 11.56 4.47
N LYS A 100 19.90 12.71 4.99
CA LYS A 100 20.47 12.81 6.35
C LYS A 100 19.36 12.67 7.38
N ALA A 101 18.26 13.41 7.20
CA ALA A 101 17.09 13.29 8.08
C ALA A 101 16.51 11.87 8.04
N ILE A 102 16.42 11.28 6.85
CA ILE A 102 15.91 9.91 6.69
C ILE A 102 16.77 8.87 7.38
N ARG A 103 18.09 9.01 7.40
CA ARG A 103 18.95 8.10 8.19
C ARG A 103 18.59 8.16 9.67
N GLY A 104 18.39 9.35 10.22
CA GLY A 104 17.96 9.52 11.61
C GLY A 104 16.60 8.87 11.90
N VAL A 105 15.62 9.11 11.03
CA VAL A 105 14.29 8.48 11.11
C VAL A 105 14.41 6.96 11.00
N ASN A 106 15.19 6.45 10.06
CA ASN A 106 15.43 5.02 9.88
C ASN A 106 15.98 4.39 11.15
N SER A 107 17.05 4.95 11.72
CA SER A 107 17.68 4.46 12.96
C SER A 107 16.70 4.46 14.13
N SER A 108 15.85 5.47 14.25
CA SER A 108 14.84 5.53 15.33
C SER A 108 13.75 4.45 15.24
N ARG A 109 13.56 3.85 14.06
CA ARG A 109 12.56 2.80 13.81
C ARG A 109 13.12 1.38 13.97
N ILE A 110 14.44 1.23 14.02
CA ILE A 110 15.08 -0.07 14.25
C ILE A 110 14.81 -0.49 15.69
N PRO A 111 14.17 -1.65 15.94
CA PRO A 111 13.96 -2.13 17.30
C PRO A 111 15.30 -2.32 18.03
N TRP A 112 15.33 -1.98 19.32
CA TRP A 112 16.54 -2.02 20.15
C TRP A 112 17.24 -3.40 20.17
N ALA A 113 16.48 -4.48 19.97
CA ALA A 113 16.99 -5.85 19.95
C ALA A 113 17.60 -6.26 18.61
N VAL A 114 17.48 -5.44 17.55
CA VAL A 114 18.00 -5.73 16.22
C VAL A 114 19.41 -5.16 16.09
N ARG A 115 20.37 -6.00 15.71
CA ARG A 115 21.73 -5.55 15.39
C ARG A 115 21.71 -4.67 14.14
N VAL A 116 22.16 -3.43 14.29
CA VAL A 116 22.29 -2.47 13.18
C VAL A 116 23.46 -2.87 12.28
N ASP A 117 23.22 -2.91 10.97
CA ASP A 117 24.26 -3.02 9.96
C ASP A 117 24.78 -1.61 9.63
N GLU A 118 26.02 -1.35 10.02
CA GLU A 118 26.70 -0.06 9.80
C GLU A 118 26.90 0.26 8.31
N ASN A 119 26.84 -0.75 7.43
CA ASN A 119 26.95 -0.58 5.98
C ASN A 119 25.61 -0.23 5.32
N THR A 120 24.54 -0.03 6.10
CA THR A 120 23.22 0.35 5.58
C THR A 120 23.30 1.70 4.88
N SER A 121 23.19 1.67 3.54
CA SER A 121 23.06 2.87 2.72
C SER A 121 21.59 3.09 2.35
N ILE A 122 21.18 4.35 2.15
CA ILE A 122 19.82 4.69 1.72
C ILE A 122 19.92 5.56 0.48
N SER A 123 19.34 5.10 -0.62
CA SER A 123 19.19 5.89 -1.85
C SER A 123 17.95 6.78 -1.82
N GLU A 124 17.83 7.73 -2.74
CA GLU A 124 16.67 8.63 -2.86
C GLU A 124 15.33 7.89 -3.00
N ARG A 125 15.30 6.80 -3.80
CA ARG A 125 14.10 5.99 -4.00
C ARG A 125 13.67 5.27 -2.73
N GLU A 126 14.66 4.85 -1.96
CA GLU A 126 14.49 4.15 -0.69
C GLU A 126 14.07 5.12 0.41
N ALA A 127 14.60 6.33 0.39
CA ALA A 127 14.21 7.41 1.27
C ALA A 127 12.74 7.79 1.06
N LEU A 128 12.27 7.88 -0.19
CA LEU A 128 10.85 8.07 -0.47
C LEU A 128 10.02 6.92 0.11
N PHE A 129 10.39 5.66 -0.12
CA PHE A 129 9.69 4.51 0.48
C PHE A 129 9.60 4.60 2.00
N LEU A 130 10.68 4.98 2.70
CA LEU A 130 10.68 5.13 4.16
C LEU A 130 9.80 6.29 4.65
N HIS A 131 9.67 7.35 3.86
CA HIS A 131 8.74 8.44 4.17
C HIS A 131 7.28 8.02 3.99
N GLU A 132 7.00 7.21 2.98
CA GLU A 132 5.64 6.77 2.68
C GLU A 132 5.22 5.63 3.63
N HIS A 133 6.09 4.66 3.92
CA HIS A 133 5.79 3.54 4.81
C HIS A 133 6.33 3.78 6.23
N LEU A 134 5.50 4.32 7.11
CA LEU A 134 5.94 4.85 8.41
C LEU A 134 6.44 3.78 9.39
N SER A 135 5.98 2.55 9.25
CA SER A 135 6.39 1.41 10.07
C SER A 135 7.61 0.66 9.54
N ALA A 136 8.13 1.07 8.38
CA ALA A 136 9.28 0.42 7.76
C ALA A 136 10.60 1.05 8.18
N TYR A 137 11.62 0.20 8.29
CA TYR A 137 13.02 0.59 8.46
C TYR A 137 13.90 -0.27 7.56
N LYS A 138 15.04 0.25 7.15
CA LYS A 138 16.08 -0.44 6.39
C LYS A 138 17.19 -0.90 7.33
N ASN A 139 17.64 -2.13 7.16
CA ASN A 139 18.84 -2.65 7.82
C ASN A 139 19.59 -3.55 6.83
N GLY A 140 20.85 -3.25 6.55
CA GLY A 140 21.62 -3.88 5.48
C GLY A 140 20.98 -3.68 4.11
N ASN A 141 20.66 -4.79 3.43
CA ASN A 141 20.13 -4.80 2.06
C ASN A 141 18.61 -4.91 1.97
N ASP A 142 17.89 -4.94 3.09
CA ASP A 142 16.45 -5.16 3.09
C ASP A 142 15.72 -4.12 3.94
N PHE A 143 14.43 -3.97 3.66
CA PHE A 143 13.50 -3.26 4.52
C PHE A 143 12.74 -4.25 5.38
N PHE A 144 12.52 -3.88 6.63
CA PHE A 144 11.79 -4.63 7.64
C PHE A 144 10.70 -3.74 8.23
N LEU A 145 9.83 -4.34 9.03
CA LEU A 145 8.73 -3.63 9.68
C LEU A 145 8.85 -3.74 11.19
N SER A 146 8.70 -2.61 11.89
CA SER A 146 8.87 -2.56 13.34
C SER A 146 7.90 -3.47 14.09
N HIS A 147 6.71 -3.74 13.55
CA HIS A 147 5.71 -4.66 14.12
C HIS A 147 5.81 -6.10 13.61
N ALA A 148 6.60 -6.38 12.58
CA ALA A 148 6.73 -7.70 11.95
C ALA A 148 8.15 -7.94 11.41
N ILE A 149 9.13 -8.04 12.32
CA ILE A 149 10.56 -8.08 11.99
C ILE A 149 11.00 -9.29 11.13
N TYR A 150 10.20 -10.34 11.07
CA TYR A 150 10.44 -11.54 10.26
C TYR A 150 10.03 -11.36 8.79
N ARG A 151 9.36 -10.25 8.46
CA ARG A 151 8.97 -9.90 7.10
C ARG A 151 9.92 -8.87 6.55
N SER A 152 10.29 -9.05 5.29
CA SER A 152 11.18 -8.11 4.62
C SER A 152 10.76 -7.82 3.19
N VAL A 153 11.19 -6.65 2.71
CA VAL A 153 11.09 -6.22 1.33
C VAL A 153 12.50 -5.99 0.80
N PRO A 154 12.91 -6.70 -0.26
CA PRO A 154 14.24 -6.52 -0.81
C PRO A 154 14.46 -5.11 -1.34
N SER A 155 15.59 -4.50 -0.98
CA SER A 155 15.92 -3.13 -1.38
C SER A 155 15.99 -2.95 -2.89
N HIS A 156 16.44 -3.97 -3.62
CA HIS A 156 16.38 -4.00 -5.09
C HIS A 156 14.95 -3.85 -5.63
N THR A 157 13.96 -4.48 -5.00
CA THR A 157 12.55 -4.41 -5.42
C THR A 157 12.02 -3.00 -5.30
N VAL A 158 12.29 -2.32 -4.18
CA VAL A 158 11.94 -0.91 -3.97
C VAL A 158 12.60 -0.04 -5.06
N ARG A 159 13.92 -0.14 -5.23
CA ARG A 159 14.65 0.65 -6.23
C ARG A 159 14.14 0.45 -7.66
N LYS A 160 13.75 -0.78 -8.01
CA LYS A 160 13.22 -1.12 -9.34
C LYS A 160 11.85 -0.52 -9.54
N ARG A 161 10.92 -0.70 -8.59
CA ARG A 161 9.52 -0.24 -8.69
C ARG A 161 9.40 1.28 -8.59
N TYR A 162 10.22 1.91 -7.74
CA TYR A 162 10.19 3.35 -7.52
C TYR A 162 10.92 4.15 -8.61
N LYS A 163 11.68 3.50 -9.51
CA LYS A 163 12.49 4.20 -10.53
C LYS A 163 11.67 5.15 -11.41
N ALA A 164 10.61 4.63 -12.04
CA ALA A 164 9.77 5.43 -12.94
C ALA A 164 8.93 6.46 -12.17
N MET A 165 8.46 6.09 -10.99
CA MET A 165 7.64 6.93 -10.12
C MET A 165 8.43 8.15 -9.62
N VAL A 166 9.62 7.94 -9.07
CA VAL A 166 10.50 9.06 -8.65
C VAL A 166 10.80 9.97 -9.83
N ALA A 167 11.14 9.42 -11.01
CA ALA A 167 11.36 10.24 -12.21
C ALA A 167 10.13 11.09 -12.60
N SER A 168 8.91 10.57 -12.44
CA SER A 168 7.68 11.33 -12.66
C SER A 168 7.45 12.40 -11.59
N LEU A 169 7.62 12.04 -10.31
CA LEU A 169 7.42 12.93 -9.17
C LEU A 169 8.45 14.07 -9.15
N SER A 170 9.71 13.81 -9.49
CA SER A 170 10.74 14.85 -9.57
C SER A 170 10.48 15.85 -10.69
N LYS A 171 9.82 15.44 -11.78
CA LYS A 171 9.38 16.38 -12.83
C LYS A 171 8.24 17.26 -12.35
N ARG A 172 7.32 16.70 -11.57
CA ARG A 172 6.11 17.39 -11.10
C ARG A 172 6.35 18.26 -9.86
N PHE A 173 7.21 17.82 -8.96
CA PHE A 173 7.53 18.44 -7.68
C PHE A 173 9.06 18.57 -7.50
N PRO A 174 9.76 19.33 -8.36
CA PRO A 174 11.22 19.35 -8.40
C PRO A 174 11.85 19.76 -7.05
N GLN A 175 11.21 20.67 -6.32
CA GLN A 175 11.68 21.15 -5.02
C GLN A 175 11.84 20.02 -3.97
N GLN A 176 11.10 18.93 -4.09
CA GLN A 176 11.14 17.81 -3.13
C GLN A 176 12.32 16.85 -3.36
N PHE A 177 12.97 16.94 -4.51
CA PHE A 177 14.07 16.06 -4.93
C PHE A 177 15.36 16.83 -5.22
N GLN A 178 15.39 18.13 -4.95
CA GLN A 178 16.62 18.91 -5.07
C GLN A 178 17.60 18.45 -3.99
N ARG A 179 18.81 18.08 -4.42
CA ARG A 179 19.92 17.87 -3.50
C ARG A 179 20.31 19.23 -2.95
N HIS A 180 20.03 19.49 -1.68
CA HIS A 180 20.70 20.57 -0.98
C HIS A 180 22.17 20.19 -0.89
N SER A 181 22.96 20.70 -1.84
CA SER A 181 24.41 20.75 -1.72
C SER A 181 24.71 21.58 -0.47
N VAL A 182 25.10 20.92 0.61
CA VAL A 182 25.81 21.55 1.72
C VAL A 182 27.29 21.23 1.54
#